data_AF-A0A817MRH7-F1
#
_entry.id   AF-A0A817MRH7-F1
#
_cell.length_a   1.000
_cell.length_b   1.000
_cell.length_c   1.000
_cell.angle_alpha   90.00
_cell.angle_beta   90.00
_cell.angle_gamma   90.00
#
_symmetry.space_group_name_H-M   'P 1'
#
loop_
_entity.id
_entity.type
_entity.pdbx_description
1 polymer ?
#
loop_
_entity_poly.entity_id
_entity_poly.type
_entity_poly.pdbx_seq_one_letter_code
_entity_poly.pdbx_strand_id
1 'polypeptide(L)'
;MKKDAFHNAGEAEASIGNQWSKYYTNYTDDWRKFYYRCKKVKCRSSQCCASIYLLYHANCDKITTYKTQAEHEHHNVKIYGINENVKKHKSLHIDMRQKTINNALLKPIPSIPDATDSIKKGFEIYLIIHIIKQWAELI
;
A
#
# COMPACT_ATOMS: atom_id res chain seq x y z
N MET A 1 15.92 -20.92 -22.58
CA MET A 1 14.79 -20.36 -21.78
C MET A 1 13.47 -20.87 -22.35
N LYS A 2 12.60 -21.44 -21.52
CA LYS A 2 11.23 -21.79 -21.95
C LYS A 2 10.33 -20.55 -21.78
N LYS A 3 9.48 -20.28 -22.79
CA LYS A 3 8.53 -19.18 -22.82
C LYS A 3 7.12 -19.73 -22.98
N ASP A 4 6.27 -19.43 -22.02
CA ASP A 4 4.84 -19.77 -22.08
C ASP A 4 4.06 -18.46 -22.11
N ALA A 5 3.00 -18.39 -22.92
CA ALA A 5 2.17 -17.21 -23.06
C ALA A 5 0.74 -17.51 -22.60
N PHE A 6 0.19 -16.58 -21.82
CA PHE A 6 -1.14 -16.69 -21.22
C PHE A 6 -1.95 -15.44 -21.54
N HIS A 7 -3.26 -15.61 -21.65
CA HIS A 7 -4.22 -14.51 -21.80
C HIS A 7 -4.82 -14.06 -20.45
N ASN A 8 -4.65 -14.87 -19.40
CA ASN A 8 -5.21 -14.62 -18.09
C ASN A 8 -4.11 -14.63 -17.02
N ALA A 9 -4.15 -13.64 -16.12
CA ALA A 9 -3.24 -13.53 -14.98
C ALA A 9 -3.37 -14.71 -14.01
N GLY A 10 -4.59 -15.19 -13.77
CA GLY A 10 -4.84 -16.33 -12.89
C GLY A 10 -4.18 -17.61 -13.39
N GLU A 11 -4.26 -17.88 -14.70
CA GLU A 11 -3.60 -19.04 -15.32
C GLU A 11 -2.07 -18.91 -15.28
N ALA A 12 -1.55 -17.72 -15.59
CA ALA A 12 -0.12 -17.44 -15.52
C ALA A 12 0.43 -17.66 -14.11
N GLU A 13 -0.27 -17.16 -13.08
CA GLU A 13 0.12 -17.34 -11.68
C GLU A 13 -0.02 -18.79 -11.22
N ALA A 14 -1.07 -19.49 -11.63
CA ALA A 14 -1.26 -20.91 -11.34
C ALA A 14 -0.13 -21.78 -11.93
N SER A 15 0.38 -21.43 -13.11
CA SER A 15 1.47 -22.14 -13.80
C SER A 15 2.82 -22.12 -13.06
N ILE A 16 3.01 -21.16 -12.15
CA ILE A 16 4.24 -21.02 -11.37
C ILE A 16 4.27 -22.07 -10.25
N GLY A 17 3.13 -22.30 -9.60
CA GLY A 17 2.98 -23.25 -8.51
C GLY A 17 3.49 -22.74 -7.15
N ASN A 18 3.15 -23.49 -6.11
CA ASN A 18 3.27 -23.04 -4.71
C ASN A 18 4.70 -22.92 -4.19
N GLN A 19 5.70 -23.48 -4.88
CA GLN A 19 7.10 -23.46 -4.47
C GLN A 19 7.81 -22.11 -4.67
N TRP A 20 7.15 -21.16 -5.34
CA TRP A 20 7.71 -19.84 -5.64
C TRP A 20 7.02 -18.73 -4.87
N SER A 21 7.77 -17.69 -4.50
CA SER A 21 7.26 -16.45 -3.91
C SER A 21 7.65 -15.25 -4.77
N LYS A 22 6.71 -14.32 -4.95
CA LYS A 22 6.99 -12.97 -5.45
C LYS A 22 7.98 -12.31 -4.50
N TYR A 23 9.09 -11.78 -5.02
CA TYR A 23 10.08 -11.08 -4.19
C TYR A 23 10.38 -9.67 -4.66
N TYR A 24 10.19 -9.39 -5.95
CA TYR A 24 10.45 -8.08 -6.53
C TYR A 24 9.51 -7.85 -7.71
N THR A 25 9.09 -6.61 -7.87
CA THR A 25 8.27 -6.19 -9.01
C THR A 25 8.90 -4.94 -9.59
N ASN A 26 8.99 -4.90 -10.91
CA ASN A 26 9.43 -3.74 -11.65
C ASN A 26 8.27 -3.23 -12.51
N TYR A 27 8.05 -1.92 -12.48
CA TYR A 27 7.00 -1.23 -13.19
C TYR A 27 7.63 -0.28 -14.19
N THR A 28 7.18 -0.35 -15.44
CA THR A 28 7.49 0.58 -16.53
C THR A 28 6.17 0.90 -17.23
N ASP A 29 6.11 2.00 -17.97
CA ASP A 29 4.90 2.42 -18.69
C ASP A 29 4.43 1.35 -19.69
N ASP A 30 5.39 0.69 -20.34
CA ASP A 30 5.12 -0.34 -21.36
C ASP A 30 4.87 -1.75 -20.80
N TRP A 31 5.35 -2.03 -19.58
CA TRP A 31 5.28 -3.39 -19.04
C TRP A 31 5.40 -3.46 -17.51
N ARG A 32 4.84 -4.53 -16.95
CA ARG A 32 4.99 -4.88 -15.53
C ARG A 32 5.65 -6.24 -15.42
N LYS A 33 6.76 -6.31 -14.68
CA LYS A 33 7.54 -7.54 -14.51
C LYS A 33 7.54 -7.99 -13.06
N PHE A 34 7.02 -9.18 -12.81
CA PHE A 34 7.01 -9.81 -11.49
C PHE A 34 8.08 -10.88 -11.42
N TYR A 35 8.99 -10.74 -10.47
CA TYR A 35 10.06 -11.68 -10.23
C TYR A 35 9.71 -12.62 -9.08
N TYR A 36 9.92 -13.91 -9.34
CA TYR A 36 9.64 -15.00 -8.42
C TYR A 36 10.95 -15.71 -8.07
N ARG A 37 11.09 -16.04 -6.78
CA ARG A 37 12.20 -16.83 -6.25
C ARG A 37 11.69 -18.09 -5.57
N CYS A 38 12.55 -19.08 -5.45
CA CYS A 38 12.20 -20.30 -4.74
C CYS A 38 11.98 -20.02 -3.24
N LYS A 39 10.93 -20.60 -2.64
CA LYS A 39 10.62 -20.50 -1.20
C LYS A 39 11.45 -21.45 -0.33
N LYS A 40 12.08 -22.48 -0.92
CA LYS A 40 12.77 -23.55 -0.16
C LYS A 40 14.05 -23.07 0.50
N VAL A 41 14.68 -22.04 -0.04
CA VAL A 41 15.91 -21.49 0.52
C VAL A 41 15.58 -20.50 1.64
N LYS A 42 16.19 -20.71 2.81
CA LYS A 42 16.12 -19.74 3.91
C LYS A 42 16.77 -18.41 3.48
N CYS A 43 16.25 -17.29 3.96
CA CYS A 43 16.70 -15.94 3.58
C CYS A 43 18.21 -15.69 3.82
N ARG A 44 18.87 -16.51 4.67
CA ARG A 44 20.28 -16.36 5.06
C ARG A 44 21.26 -17.34 4.39
N SER A 45 20.79 -18.22 3.51
CA SER A 45 21.65 -19.19 2.79
C SER A 45 21.78 -18.83 1.31
N SER A 46 22.69 -19.53 0.61
CA SER A 46 22.86 -19.42 -0.84
C SER A 46 21.52 -19.55 -1.56
N GLN A 47 21.12 -18.50 -2.29
CA GLN A 47 19.85 -18.45 -2.99
C GLN A 47 19.84 -19.49 -4.11
N CYS A 48 18.67 -20.09 -4.35
CA CYS A 48 18.47 -21.00 -5.46
C CYS A 48 18.71 -20.23 -6.77
N CYS A 49 19.55 -20.77 -7.66
CA CYS A 49 19.83 -20.20 -8.98
C CYS A 49 18.61 -20.21 -9.91
N ALA A 50 17.65 -21.12 -9.67
CA ALA A 50 16.39 -21.14 -10.39
C ALA A 50 15.55 -19.88 -10.11
N SER A 51 15.14 -19.19 -11.17
CA SER A 51 14.28 -18.00 -11.12
C SER A 51 13.20 -18.04 -12.20
N ILE A 52 12.07 -17.40 -11.89
CA ILE A 52 10.95 -17.24 -12.80
C ILE A 52 10.55 -15.78 -12.81
N TYR A 53 10.14 -15.28 -13.96
CA TYR A 53 9.48 -13.98 -14.02
C TYR A 53 8.27 -13.98 -14.96
N LEU A 54 7.25 -13.23 -14.58
CA LEU A 54 6.11 -12.91 -15.42
C LEU A 54 6.29 -11.51 -16.00
N LEU A 55 6.03 -11.37 -17.29
CA LEU A 55 6.02 -10.10 -17.99
C LEU A 55 4.60 -9.84 -18.50
N TYR A 56 3.99 -8.78 -17.99
CA TYR A 56 2.71 -8.25 -18.44
C TYR A 56 3.01 -7.12 -19.41
N HIS A 57 2.54 -7.26 -20.64
CA HIS A 57 2.66 -6.22 -21.65
C HIS A 57 1.52 -5.22 -21.48
N ALA A 58 1.77 -3.91 -21.60
CA ALA A 58 0.71 -2.89 -21.55
C ALA A 58 -0.08 -2.82 -22.87
N ASN A 59 0.62 -3.03 -23.98
CA ASN A 59 0.05 -2.90 -25.32
C ASN A 59 -0.69 -4.16 -25.80
N CYS A 60 -0.60 -5.26 -25.07
CA CYS A 60 -1.36 -6.46 -25.36
C CYS A 60 -1.73 -7.18 -24.07
N ASP A 61 -2.93 -7.74 -23.98
CA ASP A 61 -3.42 -8.56 -22.87
C ASP A 61 -2.74 -9.94 -22.83
N LYS A 62 -1.44 -9.96 -23.06
CA LYS A 62 -0.59 -11.13 -23.09
C LYS A 62 0.34 -11.09 -21.90
N ILE A 63 0.45 -12.22 -21.23
CA ILE A 63 1.32 -12.43 -20.10
C ILE A 63 2.33 -13.49 -20.50
N THR A 64 3.61 -13.16 -20.42
CA THR A 64 4.68 -14.07 -20.81
C THR A 64 5.44 -14.53 -19.58
N THR A 65 5.51 -15.85 -19.40
CA THR A 65 6.29 -16.47 -18.34
C THR A 65 7.64 -16.88 -18.87
N TYR A 66 8.69 -16.52 -18.13
CA TYR A 66 10.05 -16.91 -18.44
C TYR A 66 10.63 -17.69 -17.26
N LYS A 67 11.18 -18.86 -17.56
CA LYS A 67 11.83 -19.74 -16.59
C LYS A 67 13.30 -19.91 -16.96
N THR A 68 14.19 -19.75 -15.99
CA THR A 68 15.60 -20.10 -16.17
C THR A 68 15.74 -21.61 -16.34
N GLN A 69 16.78 -22.04 -17.09
CA GLN A 69 17.11 -23.46 -17.24
C GLN A 69 17.83 -24.05 -16.02
N ALA A 70 18.22 -23.22 -15.07
CA ALA A 70 18.90 -23.67 -13.86
C ALA A 70 18.00 -24.59 -13.03
N GLU A 71 18.52 -25.76 -12.67
CA GLU A 71 17.85 -26.70 -11.78
C GLU A 71 17.90 -26.21 -10.32
N HIS A 72 16.99 -26.72 -9.49
CA HIS A 72 16.99 -26.37 -8.08
C HIS A 72 18.17 -27.03 -7.36
N GLU A 73 19.14 -26.23 -6.92
CA GLU A 73 20.35 -26.71 -6.19
C GLU A 73 20.09 -27.18 -4.75
N HIS A 74 18.82 -27.30 -4.32
CA HIS A 74 18.47 -27.70 -2.96
C HIS A 74 17.66 -28.99 -2.95
N HIS A 75 17.95 -29.86 -1.98
CA HIS A 75 17.19 -31.09 -1.73
C HIS A 75 15.70 -30.79 -1.49
N ASN A 76 14.84 -31.77 -1.75
CA ASN A 76 13.38 -31.67 -1.69
C ASN A 76 12.86 -31.57 -0.24
N VAL A 77 13.29 -30.55 0.49
CA VAL A 77 12.82 -30.26 1.84
C VAL A 77 11.39 -29.75 1.75
N LYS A 78 10.48 -30.34 2.54
CA LYS A 78 9.08 -29.90 2.64
C LYS A 78 9.05 -28.42 3.05
N ILE A 79 8.35 -27.60 2.27
CA ILE A 79 8.13 -26.20 2.58
C ILE A 79 7.14 -26.13 3.75
N TYR A 80 7.64 -25.88 4.96
CA TYR A 80 6.78 -25.50 6.08
C TYR A 80 6.38 -24.03 5.90
N GLY A 81 5.31 -23.81 5.14
CA GLY A 81 4.69 -22.50 5.03
C GLY A 81 3.97 -22.13 6.33
N ILE A 82 3.94 -20.83 6.66
CA ILE A 82 3.00 -20.30 7.64
C ILE A 82 1.59 -20.70 7.18
N ASN A 83 0.86 -21.42 8.04
CA ASN A 83 -0.49 -21.91 7.79
C ASN A 83 -1.35 -20.80 7.15
N GLU A 84 -2.07 -21.14 6.08
CA GLU A 84 -2.88 -20.21 5.29
C GLU A 84 -3.89 -19.44 6.14
N ASN A 85 -4.37 -20.06 7.23
CA ASN A 85 -5.24 -19.43 8.22
C ASN A 85 -4.58 -18.25 8.95
N VAL A 86 -3.27 -18.33 9.21
CA VAL A 86 -2.51 -17.26 9.86
C VAL A 86 -2.28 -16.07 8.90
N LYS A 87 -2.18 -16.34 7.59
CA LYS A 87 -2.08 -15.27 6.58
C LYS A 87 -3.40 -14.52 6.43
N LYS A 88 -4.54 -15.23 6.37
CA LYS A 88 -5.88 -14.63 6.32
C LYS A 88 -6.14 -13.75 7.54
N HIS A 89 -5.77 -14.22 8.74
CA HIS A 89 -5.95 -13.45 9.98
C HIS A 89 -5.15 -12.13 10.00
N LYS A 90 -3.95 -12.10 9.42
CA LYS A 90 -3.15 -10.86 9.32
C LYS A 90 -3.74 -9.85 8.33
N SER A 91 -4.22 -10.32 7.17
CA SER A 91 -4.88 -9.45 6.18
C SER A 91 -6.11 -8.77 6.77
N LEU A 92 -6.93 -9.54 7.49
CA LEU A 92 -8.16 -9.05 8.11
C LEU A 92 -7.89 -7.99 9.20
N HIS A 93 -6.79 -8.14 9.95
CA HIS A 93 -6.39 -7.16 10.96
C HIS A 93 -5.86 -5.84 10.36
N ILE A 94 -5.20 -5.90 9.21
CA ILE A 94 -4.74 -4.72 8.47
C ILE A 94 -5.95 -3.97 7.88
N ASP A 95 -6.90 -4.69 7.28
CA ASP A 95 -8.13 -4.09 6.72
C ASP A 95 -8.98 -3.42 7.81
N MET A 96 -9.10 -4.04 8.99
CA MET A 96 -9.79 -3.42 10.12
C MET A 96 -9.12 -2.11 10.55
N ARG A 97 -7.79 -2.06 10.62
CA ARG A 97 -7.05 -0.83 10.96
C ARG A 97 -7.26 0.27 9.93
N GLN A 98 -7.21 -0.06 8.64
CA GLN A 98 -7.45 0.93 7.57
C GLN A 98 -8.89 1.46 7.61
N LYS A 99 -9.87 0.59 7.89
CA LYS A 99 -11.28 0.98 8.05
C LYS A 99 -11.49 1.89 9.26
N THR A 100 -10.81 1.64 10.37
CA THR A 100 -10.85 2.51 11.57
C THR A 100 -10.26 3.89 11.27
N ILE A 101 -9.14 3.97 10.56
CA ILE A 101 -8.53 5.25 10.16
C ILE A 101 -9.45 6.03 9.21
N ASN A 102 -9.97 5.38 8.17
CA ASN A 102 -10.85 6.03 7.20
C ASN A 102 -12.14 6.54 7.86
N ASN A 103 -12.72 5.79 8.81
CA ASN A 103 -13.88 6.25 9.58
C ASN A 103 -13.56 7.40 10.54
N ALA A 104 -12.34 7.48 11.07
CA ALA A 104 -11.92 8.60 11.92
C ALA A 104 -11.76 9.90 11.12
N LEU A 105 -11.33 9.82 9.86
CA LEU A 105 -11.17 10.96 8.96
C LEU A 105 -12.50 11.47 8.36
N LEU A 106 -13.55 10.65 8.38
CA LEU A 106 -14.91 11.03 7.93
C LEU A 106 -15.77 11.64 9.03
N LYS A 107 -15.28 11.79 10.26
CA LYS A 107 -16.03 12.49 11.30
C LYS A 107 -16.13 13.97 10.91
N PRO A 108 -17.34 14.55 10.82
CA PRO A 108 -17.48 15.97 10.58
C PRO A 108 -16.74 16.72 11.68
N ILE A 109 -15.87 17.64 11.28
CA ILE A 109 -15.23 18.59 12.19
C ILE A 109 -16.37 19.26 12.96
N PRO A 110 -16.38 19.23 14.30
CA PRO A 110 -17.41 19.92 15.06
C PRO A 110 -17.40 21.40 14.63
N SER A 111 -18.54 21.88 14.17
CA SER A 111 -18.72 23.28 13.76
C SER A 111 -18.25 24.17 14.90
N ILE A 112 -17.18 24.94 14.65
CA ILE A 112 -16.70 25.95 15.58
C ILE A 112 -17.88 26.91 15.81
N PRO A 113 -18.35 27.12 17.07
CA PRO A 113 -19.36 28.13 17.32
C PRO A 113 -18.81 29.49 16.90
N ASP A 114 -19.61 30.17 16.08
CA ASP A 114 -19.33 31.39 15.33
C ASP A 114 -18.54 32.44 16.17
N ALA A 115 -17.27 32.66 15.81
CA ALA A 115 -16.37 33.59 16.49
C ALA A 115 -16.75 35.08 16.31
N THR A 116 -17.83 35.37 15.58
CA THR A 116 -18.28 36.73 15.29
C THR A 116 -18.83 37.48 16.51
N ASP A 117 -19.28 36.77 17.55
CA ASP A 117 -19.93 37.39 18.72
C ASP A 117 -18.90 37.99 19.72
N SER A 118 -17.68 37.43 19.77
CA SER A 118 -16.61 37.95 20.62
C SER A 118 -15.90 39.18 20.02
N ILE A 119 -15.88 39.29 18.69
CA ILE A 119 -15.28 40.43 17.98
C ILE A 119 -16.15 41.68 18.12
N LYS A 120 -17.49 41.54 18.07
CA LYS A 120 -18.41 42.67 18.25
C LYS A 120 -18.30 43.33 19.63
N LYS A 121 -18.22 42.53 20.70
CA LYS A 121 -18.05 43.06 22.07
C LYS A 121 -16.72 43.79 22.25
N GLY A 122 -15.65 43.35 21.59
CA GLY A 122 -14.35 44.01 21.64
C GLY A 122 -14.37 45.42 21.02
N PHE A 123 -15.09 45.60 19.92
CA PHE A 123 -15.22 46.90 19.25
C PHE A 123 -16.05 47.91 20.05
N GLU A 124 -17.14 47.48 20.69
CA GLU A 124 -17.96 48.39 21.50
C GLU A 124 -17.21 48.92 22.73
N ILE A 125 -16.42 48.07 23.39
CA ILE A 125 -15.59 48.49 24.53
C ILE A 125 -14.53 49.50 24.09
N TYR A 126 -13.88 49.26 22.93
CA TYR A 126 -12.85 50.19 22.43
C TYR A 126 -13.45 51.56 22.09
N LEU A 127 -14.64 51.61 21.49
CA LEU A 127 -15.32 52.86 21.14
C LEU A 127 -15.70 53.66 22.39
N ILE A 128 -16.21 53.00 23.44
CA ILE A 128 -16.55 53.66 24.72
C ILE A 128 -15.30 54.23 25.38
N ILE A 129 -14.20 53.46 25.44
CA ILE A 129 -12.93 53.94 26.03
C ILE A 129 -12.39 55.14 25.23
N HIS A 130 -12.51 55.12 23.91
CA HIS A 130 -12.01 56.22 23.08
C HIS A 130 -12.83 57.50 23.24
N ILE A 131 -14.16 57.40 23.36
CA ILE A 131 -15.04 58.54 23.64
C ILE A 131 -14.74 59.13 25.03
N ILE A 132 -14.59 58.30 26.06
CA ILE A 132 -14.26 58.78 27.42
C ILE A 132 -12.91 59.52 27.43
N LYS A 133 -11.91 59.03 26.69
CA LYS A 133 -10.61 59.72 26.57
C LYS A 133 -10.72 61.10 25.90
N GLN A 134 -11.50 61.23 24.83
CA GLN A 134 -11.68 62.53 24.17
C GLN A 134 -12.42 63.55 25.05
N TRP A 135 -13.36 63.10 25.88
CA TRP A 135 -14.06 63.98 26.82
C TRP A 135 -13.17 64.46 27.97
N ALA A 136 -12.21 63.63 28.42
CA ALA A 136 -11.28 63.99 29.48
C ALA A 136 -10.24 65.05 29.06
N GLU A 137 -9.99 65.23 27.76
CA GLU A 137 -9.07 66.26 27.23
C GLU A 137 -9.77 67.61 26.97
N LEU A 138 -11.09 67.69 27.17
CA LEU A 138 -11.91 68.89 26.94
C LEU A 138 -12.42 69.56 28.24
N ILE A 139 -11.99 69.06 29.42
CA ILE A 139 -12.25 69.62 30.77
C ILE A 139 -10.92 70.07 31.37
#